data_AF-A0A929FAI9-F1
#
_entry.id   AF-A0A929FAI9-F1
#
_cell.length_a   1.000
_cell.length_b   1.000
_cell.length_c   1.000
_cell.angle_alpha   90.00
_cell.angle_beta   90.00
_cell.angle_gamma   90.00
#
_symmetry.space_group_name_H-M   'P 1'
#
loop_
_entity.id
_entity.type
_entity.pdbx_description
1 polymer ?
#
loop_
_entity_poly.entity_id
_entity_poly.type
_entity_poly.pdbx_seq_one_letter_code
_entity_poly.pdbx_strand_id
1 'polypeptide(L)' 'GICVGLEPKDAATLTIATLKGAVKLMEELNESPELLRRKVTSPGGTTEAALKVLDKNQVKQSIIEAIAAAAKRSKELSG' A
#
# COMPACT_ATOMS: atom_id res chain seq x y z
N GLY A 1 -0.31 13.80 1.75
CA GLY A 1 0.76 14.78 1.50
C GLY A 1 0.21 16.19 1.45
N ILE A 2 -0.57 16.51 0.43
CA ILE A 2 -1.07 17.88 0.21
C ILE A 2 -1.90 18.39 1.39
N CYS A 3 -2.83 17.59 1.91
CA CYS A 3 -3.66 17.97 3.07
C CYS A 3 -2.88 18.21 4.37
N VAL A 4 -1.59 17.84 4.42
CA VAL A 4 -0.69 18.09 5.56
C VAL A 4 0.44 19.08 5.20
N GLY A 5 0.27 19.85 4.12
CA GLY A 5 1.15 20.99 3.79
C GLY A 5 2.26 20.71 2.76
N LEU A 6 2.27 19.55 2.11
CA LEU A 6 3.21 19.32 1.00
C LEU A 6 2.75 19.99 -0.28
N GLU A 7 3.68 20.61 -1.00
CA GLU A 7 3.45 21.05 -2.38
C GLU A 7 3.01 19.87 -3.25
N PRO A 8 2.06 20.06 -4.20
CA PRO A 8 1.55 18.97 -5.03
C PRO A 8 2.64 18.18 -5.76
N LYS A 9 3.66 18.88 -6.26
CA LYS A 9 4.80 18.27 -6.95
C LYS A 9 5.62 17.36 -6.02
N ASP A 10 5.87 17.80 -4.80
CA ASP A 10 6.65 17.05 -3.83
C ASP A 10 5.85 15.86 -3.30
N ALA A 11 4.55 16.04 -3.05
CA ALA A 11 3.65 14.96 -2.68
C ALA A 11 3.63 13.85 -3.75
N ALA A 12 3.56 14.22 -5.03
CA ALA A 12 3.63 13.26 -6.13
C ALA A 12 4.99 12.55 -6.19
N THR A 13 6.08 13.31 -6.10
CA THR A 13 7.45 12.79 -6.16
C THR A 13 7.71 11.79 -5.03
N LEU A 14 7.37 12.16 -3.80
CA LEU A 14 7.53 11.30 -2.62
C LEU A 14 6.67 10.05 -2.73
N THR A 15 5.41 10.17 -3.15
CA THR A 15 4.51 9.01 -3.31
C THR A 15 5.09 7.99 -4.29
N ILE A 16 5.56 8.44 -5.45
CA ILE A 16 6.16 7.56 -6.47
C ILE A 16 7.44 6.92 -5.92
N ALA A 17 8.31 7.69 -5.27
CA ALA A 17 9.56 7.18 -4.70
C ALA A 17 9.31 6.14 -3.59
N THR A 18 8.33 6.38 -2.72
CA THR A 18 7.93 5.44 -1.66
C THR A 18 7.45 4.12 -2.22
N LEU A 19 6.57 4.15 -3.25
CA LEU A 19 6.08 2.92 -3.89
C LEU A 19 7.22 2.14 -4.56
N LYS A 20 8.10 2.83 -5.29
CA LYS A 20 9.29 2.22 -5.91
C LYS A 20 10.20 1.57 -4.88
N GLY A 21 10.49 2.28 -3.79
CA GLY A 21 11.32 1.76 -2.70
C GLY A 21 10.71 0.53 -2.03
N ALA A 22 9.39 0.52 -1.82
CA ALA A 22 8.69 -0.63 -1.24
C ALA A 22 8.76 -1.87 -2.14
N VAL A 23 8.55 -1.71 -3.46
CA VAL A 23 8.68 -2.82 -4.43
C VAL A 23 10.11 -3.36 -4.44
N LYS A 24 11.09 -2.46 -4.57
CA LYS A 24 12.51 -2.83 -4.56
C LYS A 24 12.90 -3.62 -3.29
N LEU A 25 12.42 -3.18 -2.13
CA LEU A 25 12.67 -3.86 -0.85
C LEU A 25 12.11 -5.30 -0.85
N MET A 26 10.94 -5.51 -1.44
CA MET A 26 10.32 -6.84 -1.55
C MET A 26 11.11 -7.76 -2.50
N GLU A 27 11.59 -7.22 -3.62
CA GLU A 27 12.40 -7.96 -4.58
C GLU A 27 13.77 -8.35 -4.01
N GLU A 28 14.41 -7.48 -3.24
CA GLU A 28 15.76 -7.70 -2.72
C GLU A 28 15.83 -8.64 -1.52
N LEU A 29 14.86 -8.55 -0.59
CA LEU A 29 14.98 -9.24 0.71
C LEU A 29 14.35 -10.64 0.73
N ASN A 30 13.60 -11.05 -0.31
CA ASN A 30 12.92 -12.35 -0.39
C ASN A 30 12.18 -12.75 0.90
N GLU A 31 11.63 -11.76 1.60
CA GLU A 31 10.85 -11.90 2.81
C GLU A 31 9.37 -11.63 2.52
N SER A 32 8.48 -12.15 3.36
CA SER A 32 7.05 -11.90 3.18
C SER A 32 6.73 -10.41 3.35
N PRO A 33 5.77 -9.85 2.58
CA PRO A 33 5.34 -8.46 2.72
C PRO A 33 4.90 -8.09 4.15
N GLU A 34 4.31 -9.04 4.89
CA GLU A 34 3.91 -8.84 6.28
C GLU A 34 5.11 -8.62 7.20
N LEU A 35 6.20 -9.36 7.00
CA LEU A 35 7.44 -9.21 7.77
C LEU A 35 8.13 -7.88 7.44
N LEU A 36 8.25 -7.55 6.14
CA LEU A 36 8.84 -6.29 5.69
C LEU A 36 8.07 -5.07 6.23
N ARG A 37 6.73 -5.12 6.20
CA ARG A 37 5.88 -4.09 6.82
C ARG A 37 6.13 -3.98 8.32
N ARG A 38 6.24 -5.11 9.04
CA ARG A 38 6.54 -5.10 10.48
C ARG A 38 7.89 -4.44 10.79
N LYS A 39 8.92 -4.67 9.96
CA LYS A 39 10.25 -4.08 10.13
C LYS A 39 10.26 -2.54 10.07
N VAL A 40 9.29 -1.93 9.39
CA VAL A 40 9.13 -0.46 9.29
C VAL A 40 8.03 0.10 10.21
N THR A 41 7.49 -0.72 11.11
CA THR A 41 6.41 -0.35 12.03
C THR A 41 6.89 -0.40 13.47
N SER A 42 7.34 0.73 13.99
CA SER A 42 7.68 0.86 15.42
C SER A 42 6.41 0.97 16.28
N PRO A 43 6.37 0.34 17.47
CA PRO A 43 5.25 0.49 18.42
C PRO A 43 4.98 1.96 18.75
N GLY A 44 3.73 2.40 18.61
CA GLY A 44 3.32 3.79 18.84
C GLY A 44 3.84 4.81 17.79
N GLY A 45 4.49 4.35 16.72
CA GLY A 45 5.04 5.20 15.67
C GLY A 45 4.01 5.70 14.65
N THR A 46 4.46 6.57 13.74
CA THR A 46 3.62 7.16 12.68
C THR A 46 3.10 6.12 11.69
N THR A 47 3.91 5.11 11.34
CA THR A 47 3.49 4.00 10.47
C THR A 47 2.38 3.18 11.12
N GLU A 48 2.48 2.90 12.43
CA GLU A 48 1.45 2.16 13.15
C GLU A 48 0.13 2.95 13.18
N ALA A 49 0.20 4.26 13.46
CA ALA A 49 -0.97 5.13 13.45
C ALA A 49 -1.65 5.16 12.07
N ALA A 50 -0.88 5.24 10.98
CA ALA A 50 -1.40 5.17 9.62
C ALA A 50 -2.07 3.81 9.34
N LEU A 51 -1.42 2.71 9.72
CA LEU A 51 -1.95 1.35 9.53
C LEU A 51 -3.28 1.15 10.25
N LYS A 52 -3.43 1.65 11.48
CA LYS A 52 -4.71 1.59 12.22
C LYS A 52 -5.85 2.27 11.45
N VAL A 53 -5.57 3.38 10.77
CA VAL A 53 -6.58 4.06 9.93
C VAL A 53 -6.88 3.25 8.68
N LEU A 54 -5.88 2.68 8.00
CA LEU A 54 -6.09 1.86 6.82
C LEU A 54 -6.88 0.58 7.14
N ASP A 55 -6.59 -0.05 8.27
CA ASP A 55 -7.29 -1.24 8.76
C ASP A 55 -8.74 -0.91 9.13
N LYS A 56 -8.97 0.20 9.86
CA LYS A 56 -10.33 0.70 10.18
C LYS A 56 -11.16 0.93 8.91
N ASN A 57 -10.55 1.40 7.83
CA ASN A 57 -11.21 1.63 6.54
C ASN A 57 -11.20 0.38 5.63
N GLN A 58 -10.81 -0.78 6.15
CA GLN A 58 -10.88 -2.07 5.45
C GLN A 58 -10.11 -2.10 4.12
N VAL A 59 -9.05 -1.30 3.96
CA VAL A 59 -8.33 -1.13 2.69
C VAL A 59 -7.84 -2.46 2.14
N LYS A 60 -7.30 -3.35 2.99
CA LYS A 60 -6.85 -4.69 2.59
C LYS A 60 -7.99 -5.51 1.96
N GLN A 61 -9.16 -5.51 2.61
CA GLN A 61 -10.32 -6.26 2.14
C GLN A 61 -10.83 -5.70 0.81
N SER A 62 -10.93 -4.37 0.70
CA SER A 62 -11.34 -3.70 -0.54
C SER A 62 -10.43 -4.01 -1.73
N ILE A 63 -9.11 -4.12 -1.51
CA ILE A 63 -8.16 -4.51 -2.56
C ILE A 63 -8.40 -5.96 -3.02
N ILE A 64 -8.62 -6.89 -2.08
CA ILE A 64 -8.91 -8.29 -2.40
C ILE A 64 -10.19 -8.40 -3.23
N GLU A 65 -11.25 -7.71 -2.80
CA GLU A 65 -12.54 -7.69 -3.50
C GLU A 65 -12.42 -7.07 -4.89
N ALA A 66 -11.67 -5.98 -5.04
CA ALA A 66 -11.44 -5.33 -6.34
C ALA A 66 -10.74 -6.27 -7.33
N ILE A 67 -9.70 -7.00 -6.88
CA ILE A 67 -8.99 -7.97 -7.71
C ILE A 67 -9.91 -9.15 -8.09
N ALA A 68 -10.70 -9.66 -7.14
CA ALA A 68 -11.65 -10.74 -7.41
C ALA A 68 -12.73 -10.32 -8.43
N ALA A 69 -13.25 -9.09 -8.30
CA ALA A 69 -14.21 -8.53 -9.25
C ALA A 69 -13.60 -8.37 -10.66
N ALA A 70 -12.35 -7.88 -10.74
CA ALA A 70 -11.63 -7.77 -12.00
C ALA A 70 -11.41 -9.14 -12.65
N ALA A 71 -11.00 -10.15 -11.88
CA ALA A 71 -10.80 -11.51 -12.36
C ALA A 71 -12.11 -12.14 -12.87
N LYS A 72 -13.23 -11.93 -12.17
CA LYS A 72 -14.56 -12.36 -12.62
C LYS A 72 -14.92 -11.70 -13.95
N ARG A 73 -14.76 -10.39 -14.06
CA ARG A 73 -15.06 -9.65 -15.30
C ARG A 73 -14.21 -10.09 -16.47
N SER A 74 -12.93 -10.37 -16.25
CA SER A 74 -12.03 -10.89 -17.29
C SER A 74 -12.52 -12.21 -17.88
N LYS A 75 -13.07 -13.11 -17.04
CA LYS A 75 -13.64 -14.38 -17.50
C LYS A 75 -14.91 -14.18 -18.32
N GLU A 76 -15.77 -13.25 -17.91
CA GLU A 76 -17.00 -12.91 -18.65
C GLU A 76 -16.71 -12.29 -20.03
N LEU A 77 -15.58 -11.60 -20.19
CA LEU A 77 -15.19 -10.99 -21.47
C LEU A 77 -14.51 -11.96 -22.44
N SER A 78 -14.03 -13.10 -21.93
CA SER A 78 -13.25 -14.07 -22.71
C SER A 78 -14.06 -15.29 -23.16
N GLY A 79 -15.34 -15.36 -22.78
CA GLY A 79 -16.31 -16.34 -23.24
C GLY A 79 -17.32 -15.69 -24.18
#